data_AF-A0A401M0M0-F1
#
_entry.id   AF-A0A401M0M0-F1
#
_cell.length_a   1.000
_cell.length_b   1.000
_cell.length_c   1.000
_cell.angle_alpha   90.00
_cell.angle_beta   90.00
_cell.angle_gamma   90.00
#
_symmetry.space_group_name_H-M   'P 1'
#
loop_
_entity.id
_entity.type
_entity.pdbx_description
1 polymer ?
#
loop_
_entity_poly.entity_id
_entity_poly.type
_entity_poly.pdbx_seq_one_letter_code
_entity_poly.pdbx_strand_id
1 'polypeptide(L)'
;MEKKSLYIFNPEHDLAMASGETNYMAPASARQMAADLALLPVWYAEKEAKVLAPSAYNMNFLKEIQVLLGDMAQLITEPEVADRAEWKFFPWGWDPALRKRLLSLGIDSSQLPSEEYLASLRDYSHRSYAVDLLPKLQLDEYFCGESFYFKTPAEWKAFVESQTACLLKAPLSGSGKGLKWCKGIFTSFISGWCTRVAASQGGVIGEPIYNLNSATLL
;
A
#
# COMPACT_ATOMS: atom_id res chain seq x y z
N MET A 1 25.12 -11.95 17.80
CA MET A 1 24.11 -11.32 18.69
C MET A 1 22.78 -11.41 17.97
N GLU A 2 21.68 -11.71 18.64
CA GLU A 2 20.38 -11.79 17.98
C GLU A 2 19.91 -10.38 17.56
N LYS A 3 19.37 -10.24 16.34
CA LYS A 3 18.91 -8.96 15.82
C LYS A 3 17.66 -8.52 16.57
N LYS A 4 17.56 -7.23 16.90
CA LYS A 4 16.34 -6.68 17.53
C LYS A 4 15.27 -6.41 16.48
N SER A 5 14.02 -6.74 16.79
CA SER A 5 12.87 -6.45 15.92
C SER A 5 12.49 -4.96 16.01
N LEU A 6 12.38 -4.28 14.87
CA LEU A 6 11.93 -2.89 14.76
C LEU A 6 10.74 -2.77 13.82
N TYR A 7 9.59 -2.42 14.37
CA TYR A 7 8.35 -2.21 13.64
C TYR A 7 8.17 -0.75 13.27
N ILE A 8 7.67 -0.51 12.06
CA ILE A 8 7.51 0.85 11.52
C ILE A 8 6.12 0.97 10.91
N PHE A 9 5.30 1.90 11.39
CA PHE A 9 4.07 2.24 10.69
C PHE A 9 4.38 3.11 9.47
N ASN A 10 4.01 2.63 8.28
CA ASN A 10 4.27 3.26 6.99
C ASN A 10 2.99 3.22 6.11
N PRO A 11 1.93 3.95 6.49
CA PRO A 11 0.62 3.88 5.83
C PRO A 11 0.61 4.45 4.40
N GLU A 12 1.60 5.26 4.04
CA GLU A 12 1.77 5.81 2.70
C GLU A 12 2.36 4.82 1.69
N HIS A 13 2.75 3.63 2.13
CA HIS A 13 3.39 2.59 1.32
C HIS A 13 2.74 2.42 -0.06
N ASP A 14 1.42 2.22 -0.14
CA ASP A 14 0.73 2.01 -1.43
C ASP A 14 0.88 3.20 -2.39
N LEU A 15 0.97 4.43 -1.87
CA LEU A 15 1.15 5.62 -2.68
C LEU A 15 2.62 5.76 -3.11
N ALA A 16 3.55 5.48 -2.22
CA ALA A 16 4.98 5.45 -2.53
C ALA A 16 5.27 4.38 -3.60
N MET A 17 4.65 3.21 -3.45
CA MET A 17 4.69 2.10 -4.40
C MET A 17 3.94 2.39 -5.68
N ALA A 18 2.97 3.29 -5.71
CA ALA A 18 2.36 3.75 -6.96
C ALA A 18 3.30 4.70 -7.72
N SER A 19 3.92 5.64 -7.02
CA SER A 19 4.87 6.60 -7.59
C SER A 19 6.16 5.90 -8.07
N GLY A 20 6.74 5.04 -7.23
CA GLY A 20 8.01 4.36 -7.49
C GLY A 20 9.25 5.22 -7.21
N GLU A 21 9.07 6.47 -6.77
CA GLU A 21 10.17 7.39 -6.52
C GLU A 21 10.82 7.14 -5.15
N THR A 22 12.15 7.14 -5.11
CA THR A 22 12.94 7.11 -3.85
C THR A 22 12.77 8.37 -3.02
N ASN A 23 12.35 9.48 -3.63
CA ASN A 23 12.13 10.77 -2.99
C ASN A 23 10.64 11.08 -2.80
N TYR A 24 9.77 10.07 -2.87
CA TYR A 24 8.34 10.28 -2.78
C TYR A 24 7.96 10.99 -1.48
N MET A 25 7.24 12.11 -1.60
CA MET A 25 6.65 12.82 -0.48
C MET A 25 5.14 12.60 -0.48
N ALA A 26 4.67 11.81 0.49
CA ALA A 26 3.25 11.54 0.66
C ALA A 26 2.45 12.83 0.95
N PRO A 27 1.16 12.92 0.58
CA PRO A 27 0.31 14.06 0.92
C PRO A 27 0.25 14.34 2.43
N ALA A 28 -0.03 15.58 2.82
CA ALA A 28 -0.06 15.99 4.23
C ALA A 28 -0.97 15.12 5.11
N SER A 29 -2.14 14.73 4.61
CA SER A 29 -3.07 13.86 5.33
C SER A 29 -2.53 12.45 5.58
N ALA A 30 -1.74 11.90 4.65
CA ALA A 30 -1.10 10.59 4.83
C ALA A 30 0.04 10.67 5.87
N ARG A 31 0.85 11.73 5.83
CA ARG A 31 1.90 11.97 6.83
C ARG A 31 1.32 12.19 8.23
N GLN A 32 0.19 12.90 8.33
CA GLN A 32 -0.51 13.08 9.60
C GLN A 32 -0.97 11.72 10.16
N MET A 33 -1.58 10.87 9.32
CA MET A 33 -1.96 9.51 9.71
C MET A 33 -0.75 8.68 10.18
N ALA A 34 0.39 8.77 9.49
CA ALA A 34 1.62 8.08 9.89
C ALA A 34 2.09 8.52 11.28
N ALA A 35 1.98 9.82 11.61
CA ALA A 35 2.34 10.35 12.92
C ALA A 35 1.32 9.96 14.01
N ASP A 36 0.03 10.11 13.74
CA ASP A 36 -1.05 9.86 14.71
C ASP A 36 -1.13 8.38 15.10
N LEU A 37 -0.88 7.49 14.13
CA LEU A 37 -0.96 6.04 14.30
C LEU A 37 0.42 5.38 14.35
N ALA A 38 1.49 6.13 14.63
CA ALA A 38 2.85 5.59 14.68
C ALA A 38 3.01 4.40 15.63
N LEU A 39 2.22 4.36 16.71
CA LEU A 39 2.20 3.28 17.70
C LEU A 39 1.22 2.14 17.38
N LEU A 40 0.52 2.16 16.24
CA LEU A 40 -0.32 1.04 15.81
C LEU A 40 0.42 -0.32 15.80
N PRO A 41 1.73 -0.41 15.49
CA PRO A 41 2.44 -1.68 15.56
C PRO A 41 2.56 -2.28 16.96
N VAL A 42 2.40 -1.51 18.04
CA VAL A 42 2.46 -2.01 19.42
C VAL A 42 1.45 -3.16 19.64
N TRP A 43 0.33 -3.14 18.92
CA TRP A 43 -0.74 -4.14 19.02
C TRP A 43 -0.38 -5.53 18.47
N TYR A 44 0.58 -5.61 17.54
CA TYR A 44 0.97 -6.88 16.90
C TYR A 44 2.48 -7.16 16.95
N ALA A 45 3.26 -6.22 17.52
CA ALA A 45 4.69 -6.39 17.72
C ALA A 45 4.97 -7.38 18.87
N GLU A 46 6.10 -8.08 18.76
CA GLU A 46 6.62 -8.93 19.83
C GLU A 46 6.91 -8.10 21.09
N LYS A 47 6.75 -8.68 22.29
CA LYS A 47 6.87 -7.94 23.58
C LYS A 47 8.19 -7.18 23.74
N GLU A 48 9.28 -7.74 23.27
CA GLU A 48 10.64 -7.17 23.39
C GLU A 48 11.03 -6.32 22.17
N ALA A 49 10.15 -6.22 21.18
CA ALA A 49 10.40 -5.43 19.98
C ALA A 49 10.36 -3.93 20.26
N LYS A 50 10.86 -3.16 19.29
CA LYS A 50 10.77 -1.71 19.25
C LYS A 50 9.76 -1.27 18.19
N VAL A 51 9.05 -0.19 18.46
CA VAL A 51 8.16 0.48 17.51
C VAL A 51 8.66 1.90 17.27
N LEU A 52 8.93 2.23 16.01
CA LEU A 52 9.42 3.55 15.63
C LEU A 52 8.29 4.59 15.73
N ALA A 53 8.50 5.63 16.53
CA ALA A 53 7.63 6.78 16.65
C ALA A 53 8.36 8.08 16.30
N PRO A 54 7.65 9.12 15.81
CA PRO A 54 8.28 10.38 15.45
C PRO A 54 8.80 11.18 16.66
N SER A 55 8.29 10.91 17.87
CA SER A 55 8.63 11.66 19.07
C SER A 55 8.42 10.86 20.35
N ALA A 56 9.19 11.18 21.39
CA ALA A 56 8.97 10.69 22.74
C ALA A 56 7.62 11.14 23.34
N TYR A 57 6.94 12.12 22.76
CA TYR A 57 5.58 12.51 23.17
C TYR A 57 4.59 11.33 23.13
N ASN A 58 4.77 10.40 22.19
CA ASN A 58 3.95 9.19 22.08
C ASN A 58 4.11 8.23 23.28
N MET A 59 5.13 8.42 24.14
CA MET A 59 5.39 7.59 25.32
C MET A 59 4.26 7.65 26.35
N ASN A 60 3.59 8.80 26.50
CA ASN A 60 2.47 8.93 27.46
C ASN A 60 1.30 8.02 27.07
N PHE A 61 0.91 8.06 25.79
CA PHE A 61 -0.12 7.18 25.25
C PHE A 61 0.28 5.69 25.35
N LEU A 62 1.54 5.36 25.05
CA LEU A 62 2.02 3.98 25.20
C LEU A 62 1.87 3.47 26.64
N LYS A 63 2.22 4.30 27.65
CA LYS A 63 2.07 3.94 29.07
C LYS A 63 0.61 3.71 29.46
N GLU A 64 -0.31 4.57 28.99
CA GLU A 64 -1.75 4.38 29.23
C GLU A 64 -2.24 3.04 28.68
N ILE A 65 -1.84 2.70 27.46
CA ILE A 65 -2.21 1.44 26.81
C ILE A 65 -1.56 0.23 27.51
N GLN A 66 -0.31 0.33 27.96
CA GLN A 66 0.39 -0.70 28.74
C GLN A 66 -0.27 -0.98 30.10
N VAL A 67 -0.82 0.05 30.77
CA VAL A 67 -1.59 -0.14 32.01
C VAL A 67 -2.85 -0.99 31.76
N LEU A 68 -3.48 -0.83 30.60
CA LEU A 68 -4.73 -1.52 30.27
C LEU A 68 -4.52 -2.93 29.74
N LEU A 69 -3.48 -3.16 28.93
CA LEU A 69 -3.31 -4.42 28.19
C LEU A 69 -2.04 -5.20 28.59
N GLY A 70 -1.23 -4.67 29.51
CA GLY A 70 -0.01 -5.30 30.01
C GLY A 70 1.24 -4.99 29.17
N ASP A 71 2.27 -5.80 29.36
CA ASP A 71 3.58 -5.61 28.73
C ASP A 71 3.50 -5.70 27.20
N MET A 72 3.92 -4.63 26.54
CA MET A 72 3.93 -4.47 25.08
C MET A 72 5.25 -3.89 24.60
N ALA A 73 5.47 -3.93 23.27
CA ALA A 73 6.64 -3.39 22.60
C ALA A 73 6.94 -1.94 23.03
N GLN A 74 8.23 -1.62 23.07
CA GLN A 74 8.69 -0.31 23.53
C GLN A 74 8.82 0.68 22.37
N LEU A 75 8.58 1.95 22.63
CA LEU A 75 8.85 3.02 21.68
C LEU A 75 10.36 3.19 21.46
N ILE A 76 10.73 3.53 20.24
CA ILE A 76 12.05 4.09 19.88
C ILE A 76 11.85 5.26 18.91
N THR A 77 12.73 6.25 18.95
CA THR A 77 12.75 7.40 18.03
C THR A 77 13.89 7.28 17.02
N GLU A 78 13.83 8.01 15.90
CA GLU A 78 14.86 7.95 14.86
C GLU A 78 16.29 8.18 15.35
N PRO A 79 16.59 9.15 16.25
CA PRO A 79 17.94 9.33 16.78
C PRO A 79 18.48 8.10 17.52
N GLU A 80 17.60 7.31 18.14
CA GLU A 80 17.96 6.11 18.89
C GLU A 80 18.16 4.89 17.98
N VAL A 81 17.61 4.91 16.75
CA VAL A 81 17.76 3.82 15.76
C VAL A 81 19.19 3.76 15.20
N ALA A 82 19.87 4.91 15.11
CA ALA A 82 21.23 5.03 14.57
C ALA A 82 22.31 4.43 15.47
N ASP A 83 21.99 4.11 16.73
CA ASP A 83 22.89 3.37 17.60
C ASP A 83 23.09 1.96 17.02
N ARG A 84 24.33 1.45 16.98
CA ARG A 84 24.82 0.38 16.07
C ARG A 84 24.28 -1.04 16.36
N ALA A 85 23.04 -1.16 16.83
CA ALA A 85 22.35 -2.43 16.93
C ALA A 85 22.03 -2.99 15.53
N GLU A 86 22.17 -4.31 15.38
CA GLU A 86 21.61 -4.99 14.22
C GLU A 86 20.09 -5.11 14.38
N TRP A 87 19.36 -4.58 13.41
CA TRP A 87 17.91 -4.55 13.37
C TRP A 87 17.36 -5.56 12.35
N LYS A 88 16.21 -6.13 12.68
CA LYS A 88 15.31 -6.79 11.74
C LYS A 88 14.06 -5.92 11.63
N PHE A 89 13.85 -5.35 10.44
CA PHE A 89 12.78 -4.39 10.21
C PHE A 89 11.47 -5.07 9.79
N PHE A 90 10.37 -4.62 10.39
CA PHE A 90 9.00 -5.07 10.13
C PHE A 90 8.11 -3.86 9.85
N PRO A 91 8.26 -3.19 8.70
CA PRO A 91 7.40 -2.08 8.38
C PRO A 91 6.00 -2.55 7.97
N TRP A 92 5.02 -1.66 8.10
CA TRP A 92 3.68 -1.83 7.54
C TRP A 92 3.71 -2.17 6.04
N GLY A 93 4.67 -1.59 5.33
CA GLY A 93 5.00 -1.92 3.95
C GLY A 93 6.38 -1.39 3.58
N TRP A 94 7.07 -2.11 2.71
CA TRP A 94 8.40 -1.76 2.21
C TRP A 94 8.33 -0.98 0.92
N ASP A 95 8.89 0.21 0.85
CA ASP A 95 9.00 0.97 -0.39
C ASP A 95 10.37 1.67 -0.52
N PRO A 96 10.70 2.20 -1.72
CA PRO A 96 11.97 2.88 -1.94
C PRO A 96 12.20 4.11 -1.06
N ALA A 97 11.14 4.83 -0.66
CA ALA A 97 11.25 6.02 0.17
C ALA A 97 11.59 5.65 1.63
N LEU A 98 10.93 4.62 2.18
CA LEU A 98 11.28 4.09 3.50
C LEU A 98 12.71 3.53 3.52
N ARG A 99 13.11 2.77 2.49
CA ARG A 99 14.49 2.27 2.38
C ARG A 99 15.49 3.43 2.41
N LYS A 100 15.24 4.48 1.62
CA LYS A 100 16.10 5.68 1.59
C LYS A 100 16.16 6.36 2.97
N ARG A 101 15.01 6.51 3.65
CA ARG A 101 14.94 7.09 4.99
C ARG A 101 15.82 6.31 5.97
N LEU A 102 15.72 4.97 6.00
CA LEU A 102 16.54 4.14 6.88
C LEU A 102 18.04 4.23 6.56
N LEU A 103 18.43 4.26 5.29
CA LEU A 103 19.82 4.51 4.89
C LEU A 103 20.32 5.87 5.40
N SER A 104 19.49 6.92 5.36
CA SER A 104 19.85 8.25 5.86
C SER A 104 20.03 8.31 7.39
N LEU A 105 19.44 7.35 8.12
CA LEU A 105 19.65 7.16 9.56
C LEU A 105 20.92 6.35 9.86
N GLY A 106 21.71 5.98 8.85
CA GLY A 106 22.97 5.24 9.02
C GLY A 106 22.79 3.71 9.11
N ILE A 107 21.60 3.19 8.79
CA ILE A 107 21.37 1.74 8.73
C ILE A 107 22.15 1.14 7.56
N ASP A 108 22.90 0.08 7.84
CA ASP A 108 23.66 -0.63 6.83
C ASP A 108 22.72 -1.26 5.77
N SER A 109 23.06 -1.07 4.49
CA SER A 109 22.27 -1.58 3.36
C SER A 109 22.04 -3.09 3.38
N SER A 110 22.92 -3.88 4.01
CA SER A 110 22.78 -5.33 4.18
C SER A 110 21.62 -5.74 5.10
N GLN A 111 21.08 -4.80 5.88
CA GLN A 111 19.91 -5.01 6.74
C GLN A 111 18.58 -4.65 6.06
N LEU A 112 18.65 -4.04 4.87
CA LEU A 112 17.51 -3.52 4.13
C LEU A 112 17.23 -4.41 2.91
N PRO A 113 15.99 -4.44 2.40
CA PRO A 113 15.70 -5.11 1.15
C PRO A 113 16.52 -4.51 0.00
N SER A 114 16.89 -5.37 -0.95
CA SER A 114 17.52 -4.92 -2.20
C SER A 114 16.52 -4.17 -3.07
N GLU A 115 17.03 -3.43 -4.06
CA GLU A 115 16.18 -2.71 -5.00
C GLU A 115 15.40 -3.69 -5.89
N GLU A 116 15.98 -4.84 -6.23
CA GLU A 116 15.32 -5.91 -6.97
C GLU A 116 14.17 -6.53 -6.16
N TYR A 117 14.35 -6.70 -4.84
CA TYR A 117 13.28 -7.15 -3.97
C TYR A 117 12.13 -6.13 -3.94
N LEU A 118 12.44 -4.83 -3.81
CA LEU A 118 11.41 -3.78 -3.83
C LEU A 118 10.68 -3.71 -5.18
N ALA A 119 11.41 -3.89 -6.29
CA ALA A 119 10.82 -3.98 -7.63
C ALA A 119 9.88 -5.19 -7.75
N SER A 120 10.30 -6.36 -7.24
CA SER A 120 9.48 -7.57 -7.22
C SER A 120 8.25 -7.39 -6.34
N LEU A 121 8.40 -6.76 -5.17
CA LEU A 121 7.29 -6.44 -4.29
C LEU A 121 6.27 -5.54 -5.00
N ARG A 122 6.73 -4.50 -5.71
CA ARG A 122 5.86 -3.63 -6.52
C ARG A 122 5.11 -4.40 -7.58
N ASP A 123 5.79 -5.31 -8.25
CA ASP A 123 5.18 -6.16 -9.27
C ASP A 123 4.08 -7.03 -8.65
N TYR A 124 4.35 -7.74 -7.55
CA TYR A 124 3.35 -8.57 -6.87
C TYR A 124 2.21 -7.79 -6.20
N SER A 125 2.43 -6.53 -5.82
CA SER A 125 1.37 -5.64 -5.34
C SER A 125 0.44 -5.14 -6.45
N HIS A 126 0.83 -5.32 -7.72
CA HIS A 126 0.08 -4.83 -8.86
C HIS A 126 -1.18 -5.68 -9.10
N ARG A 127 -2.34 -5.02 -9.25
CA ARG A 127 -3.64 -5.70 -9.44
C ARG A 127 -3.75 -6.60 -10.67
N SER A 128 -2.82 -6.54 -11.63
CA SER A 128 -2.80 -7.53 -12.74
C SER A 128 -2.66 -8.96 -12.24
N TYR A 129 -1.94 -9.20 -11.14
CA TYR A 129 -1.87 -10.53 -10.54
C TYR A 129 -3.24 -11.00 -10.03
N ALA A 130 -4.04 -10.08 -9.48
CA ALA A 130 -5.41 -10.38 -9.07
C ALA A 130 -6.32 -10.64 -10.29
N VAL A 131 -6.15 -9.87 -11.38
CA VAL A 131 -6.83 -10.12 -12.66
C VAL A 131 -6.53 -11.53 -13.17
N ASP A 132 -5.27 -11.94 -13.15
CA ASP A 132 -4.85 -13.26 -13.65
C ASP A 132 -5.28 -14.42 -12.74
N LEU A 133 -5.46 -14.15 -11.44
CA LEU A 133 -5.87 -15.13 -10.45
C LEU A 133 -7.40 -15.32 -10.40
N LEU A 134 -8.17 -14.24 -10.56
CA LEU A 134 -9.62 -14.24 -10.36
C LEU A 134 -10.35 -15.34 -11.17
N PRO A 135 -10.07 -15.57 -12.46
CA PRO A 135 -10.71 -16.67 -13.21
C PRO A 135 -10.41 -18.07 -12.67
N LYS A 136 -9.26 -18.25 -12.01
CA LYS A 136 -8.83 -19.53 -11.42
C LYS A 136 -9.49 -19.80 -10.06
N LEU A 137 -10.05 -18.75 -9.44
CA LEU A 137 -10.77 -18.83 -8.18
C LEU A 137 -12.29 -19.00 -8.36
N GLN A 138 -12.79 -19.02 -9.60
CA GLN A 138 -14.19 -19.31 -9.90
C GLN A 138 -14.46 -20.83 -9.73
N LEU A 139 -14.40 -21.30 -8.48
CA LEU A 139 -14.43 -22.73 -8.14
C LEU A 139 -15.85 -23.32 -8.16
N ASP A 140 -16.86 -22.49 -7.89
CA ASP A 140 -18.27 -22.85 -7.89
C ASP A 140 -19.16 -21.60 -8.10
N GLU A 141 -20.48 -21.78 -8.04
CA GLU A 141 -21.49 -20.74 -8.29
C GLU A 141 -21.53 -19.60 -7.25
N TYR A 142 -20.87 -19.75 -6.10
CA TYR A 142 -20.79 -18.70 -5.08
C TYR A 142 -19.66 -17.70 -5.36
N PHE A 143 -18.78 -18.00 -6.32
CA PHE A 143 -17.79 -17.07 -6.81
C PHE A 143 -18.36 -16.28 -7.99
N CYS A 144 -18.01 -15.00 -8.03
CA CYS A 144 -18.37 -14.11 -9.12
C CYS A 144 -17.27 -13.07 -9.33
N GLY A 145 -17.48 -12.18 -10.28
CA GLY A 145 -16.57 -11.08 -10.56
C GLY A 145 -15.71 -11.32 -11.78
N GLU A 146 -15.53 -10.26 -12.53
CA GLU A 146 -14.64 -10.18 -13.68
C GLU A 146 -13.73 -8.97 -13.49
N SER A 147 -12.50 -9.09 -13.97
CA SER A 147 -11.52 -8.01 -13.90
C SER A 147 -10.60 -8.12 -15.10
N PHE A 148 -10.24 -6.99 -15.67
CA PHE A 148 -9.50 -6.91 -16.92
C PHE A 148 -8.37 -5.89 -16.80
N TYR A 149 -7.22 -6.18 -17.39
CA TYR A 149 -6.09 -5.26 -17.43
C TYR A 149 -5.90 -4.70 -18.84
N PHE A 150 -6.03 -3.38 -18.96
CA PHE A 150 -6.00 -2.67 -20.23
C PHE A 150 -4.81 -1.70 -20.29
N LYS A 151 -4.12 -1.65 -21.42
CA LYS A 151 -2.87 -0.90 -21.59
C LYS A 151 -3.00 0.27 -22.56
N THR A 152 -4.00 0.26 -23.42
CA THR A 152 -4.14 1.23 -24.51
C THR A 152 -5.39 2.09 -24.38
N PRO A 153 -5.38 3.33 -24.90
CA PRO A 153 -6.56 4.19 -24.94
C PRO A 153 -7.77 3.56 -25.64
N ALA A 154 -7.53 2.75 -26.68
CA ALA A 154 -8.58 2.05 -27.41
C ALA A 154 -9.28 1.00 -26.53
N GLU A 155 -8.51 0.20 -25.78
CA GLU A 155 -9.04 -0.79 -24.83
C GLU A 155 -9.84 -0.13 -23.71
N TRP A 156 -9.32 0.95 -23.11
CA TRP A 156 -10.02 1.68 -22.03
C TRP A 156 -11.37 2.20 -22.50
N LYS A 157 -11.39 2.83 -23.68
CA LYS A 157 -12.61 3.37 -24.28
C LYS A 157 -13.61 2.27 -24.59
N ALA A 158 -13.17 1.22 -25.27
CA ALA A 158 -14.02 0.11 -25.66
C ALA A 158 -14.69 -0.55 -24.46
N PHE A 159 -13.94 -0.79 -23.38
CA PHE A 159 -14.50 -1.36 -22.15
C PHE A 159 -15.51 -0.42 -21.46
N VAL A 160 -15.18 0.87 -21.33
CA VAL A 160 -16.08 1.82 -20.68
C VAL A 160 -17.39 1.98 -21.46
N GLU A 161 -17.33 2.02 -22.79
CA GLU A 161 -18.50 2.23 -23.64
C GLU A 161 -19.31 0.94 -23.89
N SER A 162 -18.74 -0.24 -23.63
CA SER A 162 -19.47 -1.51 -23.73
C SER A 162 -20.31 -1.86 -22.50
N GLN A 163 -20.23 -1.07 -21.44
CA GLN A 163 -20.88 -1.33 -20.14
C GLN A 163 -21.87 -0.21 -19.80
N THR A 164 -22.99 -0.53 -19.16
CA THR A 164 -23.92 0.48 -18.61
C THR A 164 -23.22 1.29 -17.49
N ALA A 165 -22.48 0.58 -16.64
CA ALA A 165 -21.64 1.12 -15.59
C ALA A 165 -20.44 0.19 -15.34
N CYS A 166 -19.27 0.78 -15.09
CA CYS A 166 -18.07 0.05 -14.74
C CYS A 166 -17.20 0.83 -13.74
N LEU A 167 -16.26 0.13 -13.12
CA LEU A 167 -15.26 0.69 -12.24
C LEU A 167 -13.88 0.53 -12.89
N LEU A 168 -13.20 1.66 -13.11
CA LEU A 168 -11.78 1.63 -13.42
C LEU A 168 -10.97 1.78 -12.13
N LYS A 169 -9.86 1.05 -12.02
CA LYS A 169 -8.95 1.11 -10.88
C LYS A 169 -7.50 1.29 -11.33
N ALA A 170 -6.76 2.12 -10.61
CA ALA A 170 -5.31 2.17 -10.73
C ALA A 170 -4.70 0.84 -10.26
N PRO A 171 -3.72 0.25 -10.97
CA PRO A 171 -3.19 -1.04 -10.57
C PRO A 171 -2.50 -1.08 -9.19
N LEU A 172 -1.82 0.00 -8.80
CA LEU A 172 -1.17 0.22 -7.51
C LEU A 172 -1.88 1.38 -6.81
N SER A 173 -2.77 1.06 -5.87
CA SER A 173 -3.49 2.05 -5.07
C SER A 173 -4.25 1.40 -3.92
N GLY A 174 -4.17 1.99 -2.73
CA GLY A 174 -4.96 1.61 -1.55
C GLY A 174 -6.14 2.54 -1.26
N SER A 175 -7.02 2.09 -0.35
CA SER A 175 -8.05 2.91 0.32
C SER A 175 -8.99 3.71 -0.60
N GLY A 176 -9.32 3.17 -1.78
CA GLY A 176 -10.28 3.77 -2.71
C GLY A 176 -9.78 5.01 -3.47
N LYS A 177 -8.52 5.43 -3.30
CA LYS A 177 -7.96 6.66 -3.92
C LYS A 177 -7.68 6.52 -5.43
N GLY A 178 -7.66 5.30 -5.95
CA GLY A 178 -7.37 4.98 -7.35
C GLY A 178 -8.59 4.56 -8.15
N LEU A 179 -9.81 4.99 -7.80
CA LEU A 179 -11.04 4.52 -8.42
C LEU A 179 -11.67 5.58 -9.35
N LYS A 180 -12.24 5.13 -10.47
CA LYS A 180 -13.09 5.93 -11.37
C LYS A 180 -14.35 5.17 -11.76
N TRP A 181 -15.48 5.65 -11.25
CA TRP A 181 -16.80 5.17 -11.64
C TRP A 181 -17.17 5.75 -13.00
N CYS A 182 -17.55 4.89 -13.93
CA CYS A 182 -17.91 5.25 -15.29
C CYS A 182 -19.34 4.75 -15.58
N LYS A 183 -20.11 5.52 -16.35
CA LYS A 183 -21.51 5.25 -16.69
C LYS A 183 -21.69 5.14 -18.21
N GLY A 184 -20.96 4.23 -18.84
CA GLY A 184 -21.02 4.00 -20.29
C GLY A 184 -20.40 5.06 -21.20
N ILE A 185 -19.79 6.12 -20.63
CA ILE A 185 -19.26 7.26 -21.39
C ILE A 185 -17.79 7.47 -21.07
N PHE A 186 -16.93 7.37 -22.09
CA PHE A 186 -15.49 7.60 -21.96
C PHE A 186 -15.13 9.09 -22.16
N THR A 187 -15.24 9.86 -21.07
CA THR A 187 -14.98 11.31 -21.10
C THR A 187 -13.49 11.64 -21.21
N SER A 188 -13.18 12.88 -21.62
CA SER A 188 -11.80 13.41 -21.62
C SER A 188 -11.14 13.37 -20.23
N PHE A 189 -11.92 13.56 -19.16
CA PHE A 189 -11.44 13.43 -17.79
C PHE A 189 -11.00 12.00 -17.45
N ILE A 190 -11.80 11.01 -17.85
CA ILE A 190 -11.47 9.59 -17.65
C ILE A 190 -10.23 9.22 -18.48
N SER A 191 -10.18 9.63 -19.75
CA SER A 191 -9.04 9.41 -20.63
C SER A 191 -7.73 10.00 -20.06
N GLY A 192 -7.78 11.24 -19.59
CA GLY A 192 -6.62 11.89 -18.97
C GLY A 192 -6.18 11.21 -17.67
N TRP A 193 -7.12 10.69 -16.87
CA TRP A 193 -6.78 9.89 -15.70
C TRP A 193 -6.13 8.56 -16.09
N CYS A 194 -6.70 7.81 -17.04
CA CYS A 194 -6.14 6.54 -17.50
C CYS A 194 -4.73 6.71 -18.06
N THR A 195 -4.51 7.77 -18.84
CA THR A 195 -3.18 8.10 -19.41
C THR A 195 -2.14 8.30 -18.31
N ARG A 196 -2.46 9.07 -17.25
CA ARG A 196 -1.53 9.29 -16.13
C ARG A 196 -1.24 8.02 -15.33
N VAL A 197 -2.27 7.22 -15.08
CA VAL A 197 -2.12 5.94 -14.38
C VAL A 197 -1.27 4.98 -15.20
N ALA A 198 -1.56 4.82 -16.49
CA ALA A 198 -0.81 3.92 -17.37
C ALA A 198 0.66 4.34 -17.54
N ALA A 199 0.93 5.65 -17.58
CA ALA A 199 2.30 6.16 -17.64
C ALA A 199 3.16 5.76 -16.42
N SER A 200 2.56 5.58 -15.25
CA SER A 200 3.27 5.24 -14.00
C SER A 200 3.11 3.79 -13.55
N GLN A 201 2.05 3.11 -14.01
CA GLN A 201 1.64 1.78 -13.53
C GLN A 201 1.35 0.80 -14.68
N GLY A 202 1.74 1.14 -15.91
CA GLY A 202 1.65 0.25 -17.08
C GLY A 202 0.26 0.07 -17.69
N GLY A 203 -0.83 0.35 -16.96
CA GLY A 203 -2.19 0.26 -17.48
C GLY A 203 -3.26 0.58 -16.43
N VAL A 204 -4.49 0.16 -16.70
CA VAL A 204 -5.67 0.38 -15.85
C VAL A 204 -6.45 -0.92 -15.73
N ILE A 205 -6.98 -1.17 -14.53
CA ILE A 205 -7.90 -2.30 -14.28
C ILE A 205 -9.32 -1.85 -14.56
N GLY A 206 -10.11 -2.65 -15.29
CA GLY A 206 -11.54 -2.46 -15.45
C GLY A 206 -12.32 -3.62 -14.86
N GLU A 207 -13.38 -3.29 -14.12
CA GLU A 207 -14.30 -4.27 -13.55
C GLU A 207 -15.74 -3.82 -13.85
N PRO A 208 -16.65 -4.74 -14.24
CA PRO A 208 -18.06 -4.41 -14.30
C PRO A 208 -18.64 -4.17 -12.90
N ILE A 209 -19.78 -3.48 -12.83
CA ILE A 209 -20.51 -3.35 -11.57
C ILE A 209 -21.59 -4.43 -11.47
N TYR A 210 -21.64 -5.11 -10.33
CA TYR A 210 -22.65 -6.11 -10.01
C TYR A 210 -23.73 -5.51 -9.11
N ASN A 211 -24.97 -5.96 -9.30
CA ASN A 211 -26.03 -5.69 -8.34
C ASN A 211 -25.88 -6.54 -7.08
N LEU A 212 -26.21 -5.97 -5.91
CA LEU A 212 -26.16 -6.69 -4.64
C LEU A 212 -27.23 -7.79 -4.52
N ASN A 213 -28.29 -7.72 -5.33
CA ASN A 213 -29.49 -8.58 -5.21
C ASN A 213 -29.56 -9.71 -6.23
N SER A 214 -28.66 -9.73 -7.21
CA SER A 214 -28.46 -10.82 -8.14
C SER A 214 -27.03 -10.70 -8.64
N ALA A 215 -26.28 -11.80 -8.76
CA ALA A 215 -24.93 -11.81 -9.36
C ALA A 215 -24.97 -11.52 -10.88
N THR A 216 -25.82 -10.58 -11.29
CA THR A 216 -26.08 -10.14 -12.65
C THR A 216 -25.46 -8.75 -12.81
N LEU A 217 -24.88 -8.53 -13.99
CA LEU A 217 -24.34 -7.24 -14.41
C LEU A 217 -25.44 -6.16 -14.39
N LEU A 218 -25.04 -4.93 -14.02
CA LEU A 218 -25.92 -3.75 -14.07
C LEU A 218 -26.23 -3.29 -15.50
#